data_AF-A0A8S9X1N2-F1
#
_entry.id   AF-A0A8S9X1N2-F1
#
_cell.length_a   1.000
_cell.length_b   1.000
_cell.length_c   1.000
_cell.angle_alpha   90.00
_cell.angle_beta   90.00
_cell.angle_gamma   90.00
#
_symmetry.space_group_name_H-M   'P 1'
#
loop_
_entity.id
_entity.type
_entity.pdbx_description
1 polymer ?
#
loop_
_entity_poly.entity_id
_entity_poly.type
_entity_poly.pdbx_seq_one_letter_code
_entity_poly.pdbx_strand_id
1 'polypeptide(L)'
;MKSQILDYASKRGGQEALLEAMNTKYYYYTRTKGLFRICFPKERPPTVETYLSPVETHCMNIEYYLPDVDNLTRGFSEDAMTRLHMGRSAIALFILAFLTIFIAFWTGIFGCWRRSPGNITATAILMLLACLLSAGAMGLWHGVEYYEKERVVGEEFYQQWNNVLRSETVTTHDWSYVLAWASVACSFVSSIFFMISACCVKSENQETPNMHYVLPVYPQKQQYAYPPPGYPPQAYPPGPPYYHGSQYGPYNY
;
A
#
# COMPACT_ATOMS: atom_id res chain seq x y z
N MET A 1 -22.22 3.38 27.50
CA MET A 1 -23.23 3.93 26.57
C MET A 1 -24.65 3.50 26.91
N LYS A 2 -25.19 2.34 26.46
CA LYS A 2 -26.61 1.99 26.69
C LYS A 2 -27.07 2.03 28.16
N SER A 3 -26.29 1.48 29.09
CA SER A 3 -26.60 1.53 30.53
C SER A 3 -26.70 2.97 31.08
N GLN A 4 -25.87 3.89 30.59
CA GLN A 4 -25.91 5.30 31.00
C GLN A 4 -27.12 6.03 30.41
N ILE A 5 -27.51 5.70 29.18
CA ILE A 5 -28.72 6.24 28.55
C ILE A 5 -29.97 5.77 29.31
N LEU A 6 -30.01 4.49 29.73
CA LEU A 6 -31.08 3.94 30.56
C LEU A 6 -31.18 4.63 31.92
N ASP A 7 -30.06 4.84 32.61
CA ASP A 7 -30.01 5.57 33.88
C ASP A 7 -30.52 7.02 33.70
N TYR A 8 -30.09 7.70 32.63
CA TYR A 8 -30.58 9.04 32.29
C TYR A 8 -32.09 9.08 32.04
N ALA A 9 -32.63 8.13 31.26
CA ALA A 9 -34.06 8.05 30.97
C ALA A 9 -34.90 7.78 32.23
N SER A 10 -34.40 6.91 33.12
CA SER A 10 -35.06 6.58 34.39
C SER A 10 -35.18 7.77 35.35
N LYS A 11 -34.20 8.69 35.32
CA LYS A 11 -34.14 9.87 36.19
C LYS A 11 -35.06 11.01 35.74
N ARG A 12 -35.36 11.12 34.44
CA ARG A 12 -36.10 12.27 33.89
C ARG A 12 -37.56 12.00 33.54
N GLY A 13 -38.00 10.74 33.49
CA GLY A 13 -39.38 10.38 33.14
C GLY A 13 -39.79 10.80 31.71
N GLY A 14 -40.84 10.18 31.15
CA GLY A 14 -41.41 10.61 29.85
C GLY A 14 -40.47 10.47 28.64
N GLN A 15 -39.51 9.55 28.68
CA GLN A 15 -38.52 9.34 27.61
C GLN A 15 -38.83 8.10 26.75
N GLU A 16 -40.10 7.81 26.52
CA GLU A 16 -40.55 6.62 25.77
C GLU A 16 -39.97 6.58 24.35
N ALA A 17 -40.00 7.71 23.64
CA ALA A 17 -39.40 7.83 22.31
C ALA A 17 -37.88 7.59 22.29
N LEU A 18 -37.16 7.95 23.36
CA LEU A 18 -35.73 7.65 23.48
C LEU A 18 -35.49 6.16 23.69
N LEU A 19 -36.27 5.53 24.56
CA LEU A 19 -36.17 4.10 24.84
C LEU A 19 -36.52 3.27 23.60
N GLU A 20 -37.54 3.68 22.85
CA GLU A 20 -37.89 3.08 21.57
C GLU A 20 -36.77 3.25 20.55
N ALA A 21 -36.23 4.47 20.37
CA ALA A 21 -35.12 4.72 19.46
C ALA A 21 -33.86 3.92 19.84
N MET A 22 -33.57 3.77 21.13
CA MET A 22 -32.43 3.00 21.62
C MET A 22 -32.53 1.51 21.28
N ASN A 23 -33.75 0.97 21.26
CA ASN A 23 -34.00 -0.44 20.96
C ASN A 23 -34.13 -0.70 19.45
N THR A 24 -34.60 0.28 18.69
CA THR A 24 -34.85 0.13 17.25
C THR A 24 -33.68 0.58 16.39
N LYS A 25 -33.07 1.74 16.65
CA LYS A 25 -32.11 2.36 15.74
C LYS A 25 -30.71 1.75 15.91
N TYR A 26 -30.12 1.27 14.81
CA TYR A 26 -28.82 0.58 14.81
C TYR A 26 -27.67 1.43 15.37
N TYR A 27 -27.74 2.76 15.26
CA TYR A 27 -26.66 3.63 15.72
C TYR A 27 -26.59 3.82 17.24
N TYR A 28 -27.56 3.32 18.01
CA TYR A 28 -27.49 3.19 19.48
C TYR A 28 -26.77 1.92 19.94
N TYR A 29 -26.41 1.03 19.02
CA TYR A 29 -25.68 -0.19 19.33
C TYR A 29 -24.17 0.04 19.20
N THR A 30 -23.40 -0.58 20.09
CA THR A 30 -21.94 -0.62 19.98
C THR A 30 -21.56 -1.35 18.69
N ARG A 31 -20.79 -0.67 17.84
CA ARG A 31 -20.43 -1.16 16.51
C ARG A 31 -18.97 -0.87 16.19
N THR A 32 -18.35 -1.78 15.45
CA THR A 32 -17.02 -1.59 14.85
C THR A 32 -17.20 -1.34 13.36
N LYS A 33 -16.66 -0.23 12.86
CA LYS A 33 -16.70 0.14 11.45
C LYS A 33 -15.38 -0.22 10.80
N GLY A 34 -15.42 -1.09 9.79
CA GLY A 34 -14.31 -1.33 8.88
C GLY A 34 -14.48 -0.59 7.56
N LEU A 35 -13.66 -0.95 6.56
CA LEU A 35 -13.77 -0.38 5.22
C LEU A 35 -14.96 -0.92 4.42
N PHE A 36 -15.39 -2.17 4.68
CA PHE A 36 -16.45 -2.82 3.87
C PHE A 36 -17.67 -3.24 4.69
N ARG A 37 -17.54 -3.28 6.01
CA ARG A 37 -18.57 -3.83 6.90
C ARG A 37 -18.63 -3.10 8.22
N ILE A 38 -19.80 -3.12 8.82
CA ILE A 38 -20.07 -2.67 10.18
C ILE A 38 -20.50 -3.89 10.98
N CYS A 39 -19.81 -4.16 12.07
CA CYS A 39 -20.08 -5.34 12.91
C CYS A 39 -20.54 -4.93 14.30
N PHE A 40 -21.38 -5.76 14.90
CA PHE A 40 -22.00 -5.54 16.21
C PHE A 40 -21.54 -6.62 17.19
N PRO A 41 -20.44 -6.38 17.94
CA PRO A 41 -19.81 -7.42 18.76
C PRO A 41 -20.58 -7.76 20.04
N LYS A 42 -21.46 -6.87 20.52
CA LYS A 42 -22.16 -7.05 21.80
C LYS A 42 -23.62 -7.47 21.63
N GLU A 43 -24.35 -6.71 20.83
CA GLU A 43 -25.80 -6.84 20.69
C GLU A 43 -26.20 -6.67 19.24
N ARG A 44 -27.07 -7.54 18.75
CA ARG A 44 -27.60 -7.48 17.40
C ARG A 44 -28.76 -6.47 17.33
N PRO A 45 -28.71 -5.46 16.45
CA PRO A 45 -29.86 -4.60 16.19
C PRO A 45 -30.98 -5.39 15.49
N PRO A 46 -32.25 -5.26 15.91
CA PRO A 46 -33.36 -6.01 15.33
C PRO A 46 -33.85 -5.44 13.98
N THR A 47 -33.48 -4.21 13.65
CA THR A 47 -34.01 -3.46 12.49
C THR A 47 -33.20 -3.61 11.21
N VAL A 48 -31.98 -4.12 11.29
CA VAL A 48 -31.10 -4.27 10.12
C VAL A 48 -30.78 -5.73 9.88
N GLU A 49 -30.83 -6.12 8.60
CA GLU A 49 -30.39 -7.45 8.19
C GLU A 49 -28.88 -7.59 8.40
N THR A 50 -28.50 -8.61 9.15
CA THR A 50 -27.11 -8.89 9.48
C THR A 50 -26.80 -10.34 9.16
N TYR A 51 -25.61 -10.56 8.62
CA TYR A 51 -25.06 -11.90 8.38
C TYR A 51 -24.03 -12.25 9.45
N LEU A 52 -23.79 -13.54 9.67
CA LEU A 52 -22.76 -14.01 10.59
C LEU A 52 -21.40 -14.00 9.87
N SER A 53 -20.43 -13.27 10.42
CA SER A 53 -19.07 -13.25 9.88
C SER A 53 -18.30 -14.52 10.31
N PRO A 54 -17.17 -14.85 9.64
CA PRO A 54 -16.33 -15.99 10.02
C PRO A 54 -15.76 -15.93 11.46
N VAL A 55 -15.83 -14.76 12.11
CA VAL A 55 -15.41 -14.56 13.50
C VAL A 55 -16.64 -14.53 14.43
N GLU A 56 -17.74 -15.16 14.01
CA GLU A 56 -19.00 -15.30 14.76
C GLU A 56 -19.62 -13.97 15.22
N THR A 57 -19.32 -12.87 14.51
CA THR A 57 -19.90 -11.55 14.79
C THR A 57 -20.95 -11.20 13.75
N HIS A 58 -22.07 -10.62 14.21
CA HIS A 58 -23.12 -10.15 13.31
C HIS A 58 -22.68 -8.85 12.63
N CYS A 59 -22.68 -8.84 11.30
CA CYS A 59 -22.23 -7.71 10.50
C CYS A 59 -23.24 -7.37 9.40
N MET A 60 -23.18 -6.12 8.94
CA MET A 60 -23.83 -5.63 7.74
C MET A 60 -22.77 -5.02 6.81
N ASN A 61 -23.04 -4.99 5.51
CA ASN A 61 -22.13 -4.40 4.53
C ASN A 61 -22.31 -2.88 4.47
N ILE A 62 -21.23 -2.17 4.17
CA ILE A 62 -21.28 -0.75 3.85
C ILE A 62 -21.63 -0.62 2.37
N GLU A 63 -22.73 0.07 2.09
CA GLU A 63 -23.17 0.29 0.71
C GLU A 63 -22.42 1.45 0.09
N TYR A 64 -21.62 1.13 -0.93
CA TYR A 64 -20.95 2.12 -1.79
C TYR A 64 -21.70 2.37 -3.09
N TYR A 65 -22.91 1.84 -3.29
CA TYR A 65 -23.78 2.02 -4.46
C TYR A 65 -23.06 1.78 -5.81
N LEU A 66 -22.47 0.59 -5.99
CA LEU A 66 -21.81 0.18 -7.24
C LEU A 66 -22.53 -1.05 -7.83
N PRO A 67 -23.20 -0.96 -9.00
CA PRO A 67 -23.65 0.24 -9.72
C PRO A 67 -24.92 0.85 -9.10
N ASP A 68 -25.17 2.14 -9.34
CA ASP A 68 -26.40 2.81 -8.88
C ASP A 68 -27.58 2.48 -9.81
N VAL A 69 -27.97 1.20 -9.84
CA VAL A 69 -29.01 0.68 -10.75
C VAL A 69 -30.37 1.31 -10.47
N ASP A 70 -30.66 1.57 -9.20
CA ASP A 70 -31.96 2.08 -8.72
C ASP A 70 -31.97 3.61 -8.52
N ASN A 71 -30.93 4.32 -8.96
CA ASN A 71 -30.80 5.78 -8.79
C ASN A 71 -30.93 6.26 -7.33
N LEU A 72 -30.53 5.43 -6.38
CA LEU A 72 -30.67 5.68 -4.94
C LEU A 72 -29.84 6.90 -4.52
N THR A 73 -28.75 7.20 -5.24
CA THR A 73 -27.89 8.34 -4.91
C THR A 73 -28.46 9.69 -5.36
N ARG A 74 -29.54 9.74 -6.17
CA ARG A 74 -30.14 11.01 -6.64
C ARG A 74 -30.78 11.85 -5.53
N GLY A 75 -31.17 11.20 -4.43
CA GLY A 75 -31.73 11.88 -3.25
C GLY A 75 -30.69 12.39 -2.27
N PHE A 76 -29.39 12.16 -2.52
CA PHE A 76 -28.34 12.52 -1.57
C PHE A 76 -28.05 14.02 -1.60
N SER A 77 -27.78 14.59 -0.43
CA SER A 77 -27.23 15.93 -0.33
C SER A 77 -25.82 15.98 -0.93
N GLU A 78 -25.37 17.18 -1.29
CA GLU A 78 -24.02 17.40 -1.82
C GLU A 78 -22.92 16.88 -0.86
N ASP A 79 -23.09 17.12 0.44
CA ASP A 79 -22.18 16.61 1.47
C ASP A 79 -22.19 15.07 1.56
N ALA A 80 -23.38 14.45 1.46
CA ALA A 80 -23.51 13.00 1.47
C ALA A 80 -22.86 12.37 0.22
N MET A 81 -23.00 13.02 -0.93
CA MET A 81 -22.38 12.59 -2.19
C MET A 81 -20.86 12.74 -2.14
N THR A 82 -20.37 13.86 -1.62
CA THR A 82 -18.93 14.11 -1.44
C THR A 82 -18.32 13.05 -0.53
N ARG A 83 -18.97 12.73 0.60
CA ARG A 83 -18.57 11.64 1.49
C ARG A 83 -18.49 10.30 0.76
N LEU A 84 -19.51 9.97 -0.04
CA LEU A 84 -19.55 8.72 -0.80
C LEU A 84 -18.39 8.64 -1.80
N HIS A 85 -18.08 9.72 -2.52
CA HIS A 85 -16.94 9.79 -3.43
C HIS A 85 -15.59 9.67 -2.72
N MET A 86 -15.42 10.32 -1.57
CA MET A 86 -14.21 10.16 -0.77
C MET A 86 -14.02 8.72 -0.30
N GLY A 87 -15.11 8.06 0.14
CA GLY A 87 -15.08 6.64 0.54
C GLY A 87 -14.70 5.70 -0.60
N ARG A 88 -15.31 5.86 -1.78
CA ARG A 88 -14.96 5.08 -3.00
C ARG A 88 -13.50 5.30 -3.42
N SER A 89 -13.06 6.55 -3.41
CA SER A 89 -11.68 6.92 -3.77
C SER A 89 -10.67 6.37 -2.77
N ALA A 90 -10.97 6.36 -1.46
CA ALA A 90 -10.12 5.75 -0.45
C ALA A 90 -9.88 4.25 -0.72
N ILE A 91 -10.95 3.52 -1.06
CA ILE A 91 -10.86 2.09 -1.44
C ILE A 91 -10.00 1.93 -2.69
N ALA A 92 -10.25 2.72 -3.73
CA ALA A 92 -9.49 2.66 -4.98
C ALA A 92 -7.99 2.92 -4.77
N LEU A 93 -7.64 3.92 -3.95
CA LEU A 93 -6.25 4.22 -3.61
C LEU A 93 -5.58 3.09 -2.84
N PHE A 94 -6.26 2.43 -1.91
CA PHE A 94 -5.71 1.24 -1.24
C PHE A 94 -5.45 0.09 -2.22
N ILE A 95 -6.38 -0.18 -3.15
CA ILE A 95 -6.18 -1.21 -4.18
C ILE A 95 -4.95 -0.88 -5.03
N LEU A 96 -4.82 0.37 -5.50
CA LEU A 96 -3.67 0.81 -6.28
C LEU A 96 -2.37 0.73 -5.47
N ALA A 97 -2.39 1.06 -4.18
CA ALA A 97 -1.24 0.92 -3.30
C ALA A 97 -0.82 -0.56 -3.17
N PHE A 98 -1.76 -1.47 -2.94
CA PHE A 98 -1.46 -2.92 -2.88
C PHE A 98 -0.86 -3.45 -4.18
N LEU A 99 -1.41 -3.06 -5.33
CA LEU A 99 -0.86 -3.43 -6.64
C LEU A 99 0.56 -2.86 -6.82
N THR A 100 0.79 -1.62 -6.42
CA THR A 100 2.11 -0.98 -6.49
C THR A 100 3.12 -1.70 -5.60
N ILE A 101 2.75 -2.07 -4.37
CA ILE A 101 3.60 -2.86 -3.46
C ILE A 101 3.92 -4.22 -4.06
N PHE A 102 2.94 -4.90 -4.67
CA PHE A 102 3.14 -6.18 -5.32
C PHE A 102 4.15 -6.08 -6.48
N ILE A 103 4.05 -5.04 -7.31
CA ILE A 103 5.02 -4.79 -8.39
C ILE A 103 6.40 -4.43 -7.81
N ALA A 104 6.45 -3.61 -6.76
CA ALA A 104 7.69 -3.23 -6.08
C ALA A 104 8.41 -4.45 -5.50
N PHE A 105 7.69 -5.40 -4.91
CA PHE A 105 8.24 -6.63 -4.36
C PHE A 105 8.99 -7.44 -5.42
N TRP A 106 8.36 -7.72 -6.57
CA TRP A 106 9.00 -8.46 -7.65
C TRP A 106 10.15 -7.68 -8.27
N THR A 107 9.98 -6.38 -8.50
CA THR A 107 11.03 -5.50 -9.02
C THR A 107 12.25 -5.48 -8.09
N GLY A 108 12.02 -5.47 -6.78
CA GLY A 108 13.05 -5.52 -5.74
C GLY A 108 13.82 -6.83 -5.75
N ILE A 109 13.12 -7.97 -5.83
CA ILE A 109 13.76 -9.29 -5.93
C ILE A 109 14.66 -9.37 -7.16
N PHE A 110 14.15 -8.99 -8.34
CA PHE A 110 14.95 -9.01 -9.56
C PHE A 110 16.10 -7.99 -9.53
N GLY A 111 15.90 -6.84 -8.89
CA GLY A 111 16.94 -5.82 -8.71
C GLY A 111 18.08 -6.27 -7.83
N CYS A 112 17.77 -6.85 -6.66
CA CYS A 112 18.76 -7.40 -5.74
C CYS A 112 19.47 -8.63 -6.32
N TRP A 113 18.74 -9.55 -6.96
CA TRP A 113 19.35 -10.74 -7.58
C TRP A 113 20.38 -10.35 -8.65
N ARG A 114 19.99 -9.49 -9.60
CA ARG A 114 20.88 -9.07 -10.69
C ARG A 114 21.85 -7.95 -10.28
N ARG A 115 21.83 -7.52 -9.02
CA ARG A 115 22.56 -6.34 -8.51
C ARG A 115 22.42 -5.12 -9.45
N SER A 116 21.22 -4.92 -9.98
CA SER A 116 20.95 -3.88 -10.99
C SER A 116 20.58 -2.56 -10.29
N PRO A 117 21.41 -1.50 -10.39
CA PRO A 117 21.11 -0.22 -9.74
C PRO A 117 19.81 0.41 -10.28
N GLY A 118 19.47 0.18 -11.55
CA GLY A 118 18.23 0.67 -12.14
C GLY A 118 16.98 0.05 -11.52
N ASN A 119 16.95 -1.28 -11.36
CA ASN A 119 15.82 -1.98 -10.76
C ASN A 119 15.68 -1.69 -9.26
N ILE A 120 16.80 -1.53 -8.54
CA ILE A 120 16.77 -1.12 -7.13
C ILE A 120 16.21 0.31 -7.00
N THR A 121 16.61 1.22 -7.88
CA THR A 121 16.04 2.59 -7.93
C THR A 121 14.54 2.57 -8.25
N ALA A 122 14.12 1.78 -9.23
CA ALA A 122 12.71 1.62 -9.58
C ALA A 122 11.88 1.09 -8.39
N THR A 123 12.44 0.13 -7.64
CA THR A 123 11.81 -0.39 -6.41
C THR A 123 11.60 0.70 -5.37
N ALA A 124 12.59 1.57 -5.17
CA ALA A 124 12.47 2.69 -4.25
C ALA A 124 11.35 3.67 -4.66
N ILE A 125 11.28 4.03 -5.95
CA ILE A 125 10.23 4.91 -6.50
C ILE A 125 8.85 4.28 -6.32
N LEU A 126 8.71 2.98 -6.60
CA LEU A 126 7.44 2.26 -6.42
C LEU A 126 7.04 2.20 -4.94
N MET A 127 7.98 1.98 -4.01
CA MET A 127 7.70 2.01 -2.58
C MET A 127 7.27 3.40 -2.10
N LEU A 128 7.88 4.47 -2.64
CA LEU A 128 7.46 5.84 -2.36
C LEU A 128 6.06 6.13 -2.91
N LEU A 129 5.76 5.70 -4.13
CA LEU A 129 4.44 5.83 -4.73
C LEU A 129 3.37 5.09 -3.89
N ALA A 130 3.66 3.85 -3.49
CA ALA A 130 2.78 3.08 -2.60
C ALA A 130 2.54 3.78 -1.26
N CYS A 131 3.57 4.40 -0.68
CA CYS A 131 3.45 5.21 0.52
C CYS A 131 2.51 6.41 0.31
N LEU A 132 2.68 7.17 -0.78
CA LEU A 132 1.84 8.32 -1.10
C LEU A 132 0.38 7.93 -1.36
N LEU A 133 0.16 6.83 -2.09
CA LEU A 133 -1.19 6.30 -2.33
C LEU A 133 -1.86 5.85 -1.02
N SER A 134 -1.14 5.15 -0.15
CA SER A 134 -1.65 4.68 1.15
C SER A 134 -1.94 5.84 2.11
N ALA A 135 -1.04 6.84 2.16
CA ALA A 135 -1.25 8.05 2.94
C ALA A 135 -2.45 8.86 2.43
N GLY A 136 -2.60 8.99 1.10
CA GLY A 136 -3.75 9.61 0.46
C GLY A 136 -5.07 8.86 0.77
N ALA A 137 -5.05 7.53 0.74
CA ALA A 137 -6.20 6.70 1.11
C ALA A 137 -6.62 6.93 2.57
N MET A 138 -5.67 6.96 3.51
CA MET A 138 -5.93 7.29 4.91
C MET A 138 -6.45 8.72 5.10
N GLY A 139 -5.91 9.68 4.34
CA GLY A 139 -6.39 11.06 4.33
C GLY A 139 -7.86 11.17 3.89
N LEU A 140 -8.23 10.49 2.80
CA LEU A 140 -9.62 10.42 2.34
C LEU A 140 -10.53 9.69 3.33
N TRP A 141 -10.04 8.61 3.96
CA TRP A 141 -10.77 7.89 5.00
C TRP A 141 -11.09 8.79 6.21
N HIS A 142 -10.12 9.56 6.69
CA HIS A 142 -10.37 10.57 7.72
C HIS A 142 -11.28 11.70 7.22
N GLY A 143 -11.22 12.05 5.94
CA GLY A 143 -12.17 12.96 5.30
C GLY A 143 -13.61 12.44 5.40
N VAL A 144 -13.83 11.15 5.13
CA VAL A 144 -15.15 10.51 5.31
C VAL A 144 -15.61 10.62 6.76
N GLU A 145 -14.75 10.28 7.73
CA GLU A 145 -15.10 10.40 9.16
C GLU A 145 -15.46 11.83 9.56
N TYR A 146 -14.72 12.82 9.06
CA TYR A 146 -15.00 14.23 9.29
C TYR A 146 -16.37 14.62 8.72
N TYR A 147 -16.68 14.21 7.49
CA TYR A 147 -17.98 14.50 6.89
C TYR A 147 -19.13 13.82 7.66
N GLU A 148 -18.98 12.59 8.14
CA GLU A 148 -19.99 11.92 8.97
C GLU A 148 -20.25 12.62 10.31
N LYS A 149 -19.22 13.29 10.86
CA LYS A 149 -19.31 13.97 12.15
C LYS A 149 -19.79 15.41 12.03
N GLU A 150 -19.34 16.14 11.02
CA GLU A 150 -19.45 17.61 10.98
C GLU A 150 -20.29 18.18 9.83
N ARG A 151 -20.54 17.40 8.75
CA ARG A 151 -21.13 17.97 7.53
C ARG A 151 -22.43 17.29 7.12
N VAL A 152 -22.47 15.96 7.15
CA VAL A 152 -23.65 15.22 6.70
C VAL A 152 -24.78 15.34 7.72
N VAL A 153 -25.95 15.70 7.23
CA VAL A 153 -27.17 15.88 8.01
C VAL A 153 -28.11 14.70 7.75
N GLY A 154 -28.43 13.96 8.79
CA GLY A 154 -29.39 12.85 8.76
C GLY A 154 -29.49 12.20 10.15
N GLU A 155 -30.60 11.53 10.44
CA GLU A 155 -30.93 11.04 11.80
C GLU A 155 -29.85 10.10 12.37
N GLU A 156 -29.15 9.41 11.47
CA GLU A 156 -28.06 8.47 11.74
C GLU A 156 -26.69 9.13 11.91
N PHE A 157 -26.54 10.40 11.56
CA PHE A 157 -25.28 11.15 11.64
C PHE A 157 -25.21 11.99 12.92
N TYR A 158 -23.97 12.21 13.37
CA TYR A 158 -23.67 12.82 14.66
C TYR A 158 -24.35 14.19 14.87
N GLN A 159 -24.47 14.98 13.79
CA GLN A 159 -25.09 16.30 13.81
C GLN A 159 -26.58 16.30 14.21
N GLN A 160 -27.32 15.20 13.98
CA GLN A 160 -28.74 15.10 14.36
C GLN A 160 -29.00 14.18 15.55
N TRP A 161 -27.97 13.55 16.12
CA TRP A 161 -28.13 12.75 17.33
C TRP A 161 -28.63 13.59 18.50
N ASN A 162 -29.39 13.00 19.41
CA ASN A 162 -29.77 13.70 20.63
C ASN A 162 -28.54 13.95 21.53
N ASN A 163 -28.65 14.94 22.43
CA ASN A 163 -27.53 15.33 23.30
C ASN A 163 -27.02 14.19 24.18
N VAL A 164 -27.91 13.29 24.58
CA VAL A 164 -27.60 12.13 25.42
C VAL A 164 -26.73 11.13 24.65
N LEU A 165 -27.10 10.78 23.41
CA LEU A 165 -26.30 9.87 22.61
C LEU A 165 -24.93 10.48 22.30
N ARG A 166 -24.86 11.79 22.02
CA ARG A 166 -23.58 12.46 21.78
C ARG A 166 -22.67 12.42 23.01
N SER A 167 -23.20 12.72 24.20
CA SER A 167 -22.39 12.74 25.43
C SER A 167 -21.91 11.35 25.85
N GLU A 168 -22.70 10.32 25.60
CA GLU A 168 -22.38 8.95 26.00
C GLU A 168 -21.63 8.14 24.91
N THR A 169 -21.47 8.69 23.70
CA THR A 169 -20.75 8.02 22.62
C THR A 169 -19.25 8.26 22.75
N VAL A 170 -18.50 7.16 22.81
CA VAL A 170 -17.03 7.16 22.74
C VAL A 170 -16.61 6.50 21.43
N THR A 171 -15.72 7.17 20.69
CA THR A 171 -15.14 6.63 19.45
C THR A 171 -13.67 6.31 19.69
N THR A 172 -13.27 5.06 19.43
CA THR A 172 -11.89 4.59 19.53
C THR A 172 -11.46 3.93 18.22
N HIS A 173 -10.17 3.94 17.94
CA HIS A 173 -9.60 3.26 16.78
C HIS A 173 -9.06 1.88 17.18
N ASP A 174 -9.38 0.86 16.38
CA ASP A 174 -8.91 -0.50 16.57
C ASP A 174 -7.55 -0.74 15.88
N TRP A 175 -6.97 -1.93 16.10
CA TRP A 175 -5.65 -2.33 15.59
C TRP A 175 -5.42 -2.11 14.10
N SER A 176 -6.45 -2.28 13.25
CA SER A 176 -6.32 -2.07 11.81
C SER A 176 -5.90 -0.63 11.46
N TYR A 177 -6.32 0.35 12.24
CA TYR A 177 -5.91 1.75 12.08
C TYR A 177 -4.41 1.93 12.33
N VAL A 178 -3.92 1.35 13.43
CA VAL A 178 -2.51 1.40 13.81
C VAL A 178 -1.65 0.71 12.75
N LEU A 179 -2.10 -0.46 12.27
CA LEU A 179 -1.40 -1.21 11.22
C LEU A 179 -1.36 -0.46 9.88
N ALA A 180 -2.42 0.27 9.52
CA ALA A 180 -2.43 1.09 8.31
C ALA A 180 -1.35 2.19 8.37
N TRP A 181 -1.28 2.95 9.45
CA TRP A 181 -0.23 3.97 9.62
C TRP A 181 1.18 3.37 9.73
N ALA A 182 1.31 2.22 10.41
CA ALA A 182 2.57 1.50 10.45
C ALA A 182 3.03 1.07 9.04
N SER A 183 2.13 0.61 8.16
CA SER A 183 2.47 0.26 6.78
C SER A 183 2.91 1.47 5.95
N VAL A 184 2.31 2.65 6.16
CA VAL A 184 2.72 3.90 5.52
C VAL A 184 4.15 4.25 5.95
N ALA A 185 4.43 4.25 7.26
CA ALA A 185 5.75 4.54 7.79
C ALA A 185 6.81 3.54 7.30
N CYS A 186 6.50 2.24 7.33
CA CYS A 186 7.42 1.20 6.86
C CYS A 186 7.72 1.32 5.36
N SER A 187 6.72 1.68 4.55
CA SER A 187 6.91 1.89 3.11
C SER A 187 7.83 3.08 2.81
N PHE A 188 7.67 4.17 3.56
CA PHE A 188 8.55 5.34 3.46
C PHE A 188 9.99 5.01 3.84
N VAL A 189 10.21 4.35 4.99
CA VAL A 189 11.55 3.93 5.42
C VAL A 189 12.18 2.96 4.42
N SER A 190 11.41 2.01 3.89
CA SER A 190 11.87 1.08 2.86
C SER A 190 12.33 1.81 1.60
N SER A 191 11.58 2.81 1.15
CA SER A 191 11.98 3.66 0.02
C SER A 191 13.34 4.32 0.25
N ILE A 192 13.59 4.85 1.45
CA ILE A 192 14.88 5.48 1.77
C ILE A 192 16.02 4.47 1.70
N PHE A 193 15.85 3.29 2.29
CA PHE A 193 16.88 2.24 2.27
C PHE A 193 17.16 1.72 0.86
N PHE A 194 16.15 1.53 0.02
CA PHE A 194 16.37 1.15 -1.38
C PHE A 194 17.07 2.26 -2.18
N MET A 195 16.75 3.54 -1.94
CA MET A 195 17.48 4.65 -2.56
C MET A 195 18.96 4.66 -2.16
N ILE A 196 19.27 4.51 -0.87
CA ILE A 196 20.65 4.46 -0.38
C ILE A 196 21.38 3.26 -1.00
N SER A 197 20.76 2.09 -1.00
CA SER A 197 21.31 0.87 -1.61
C SER A 197 21.62 1.07 -3.09
N ALA A 198 20.70 1.70 -3.85
CA ALA A 198 20.92 2.00 -5.26
C ALA A 198 22.13 2.92 -5.48
N CYS A 199 22.29 3.95 -4.66
CA CYS A 199 23.44 4.86 -4.71
C CYS A 199 24.76 4.11 -4.47
N CYS A 200 24.83 3.25 -3.46
CA CYS A 200 26.02 2.45 -3.16
C CYS A 200 26.40 1.52 -4.31
N VAL A 201 25.44 0.76 -4.85
CA VAL A 201 25.68 -0.16 -5.99
C VAL A 201 26.09 0.60 -7.24
N LYS A 202 25.49 1.77 -7.49
CA LYS A 202 25.86 2.60 -8.64
C LYS A 202 27.29 3.13 -8.52
N SER A 203 27.70 3.56 -7.32
CA SER A 203 29.08 4.01 -7.05
C SER A 203 30.10 2.90 -7.31
N GLU A 204 29.86 1.70 -6.80
CA GLU A 204 30.73 0.54 -7.01
C GLU A 204 30.85 0.15 -8.50
N ASN A 205 29.73 0.18 -9.23
CA ASN A 205 29.72 -0.08 -10.67
C ASN A 205 30.44 1.00 -11.49
N GLN A 206 30.63 2.21 -10.94
CA GLN A 206 31.41 3.28 -11.57
C GLN A 206 32.91 3.17 -11.26
N GLU A 207 33.29 2.57 -10.13
CA GLU A 207 34.69 2.34 -9.74
C GLU A 207 35.31 1.10 -10.43
N THR A 208 34.52 0.05 -10.63
CA THR A 208 34.93 -1.21 -11.29
C THR A 208 35.43 -1.12 -12.75
N PRO A 209 34.96 -0.22 -13.64
CA PRO A 209 35.57 -0.07 -14.97
C PRO A 209 37.01 0.44 -14.92
N ASN A 210 37.43 1.14 -13.85
CA ASN A 210 38.80 1.64 -13.70
C ASN A 210 39.79 0.59 -13.19
N MET A 211 39.31 -0.54 -12.65
CA MET A 211 40.15 -1.65 -12.17
C MET A 211 40.46 -2.72 -13.25
N HIS A 212 39.86 -2.62 -14.43
CA HIS A 212 40.16 -3.51 -15.57
C HIS A 212 41.57 -3.33 -16.17
N TYR A 213 42.41 -2.47 -15.60
CA TYR A 213 43.84 -2.34 -15.95
C TYR A 213 44.81 -3.06 -15.01
N VAL A 214 44.34 -3.86 -14.04
CA VAL A 214 45.24 -4.83 -13.41
C VAL A 214 45.34 -6.03 -14.34
N LEU A 215 46.26 -5.97 -15.31
CA LEU A 215 46.62 -7.11 -16.13
C LEU A 215 46.85 -8.33 -15.23
N PRO A 216 46.28 -9.51 -15.53
CA PRO A 216 46.82 -10.73 -14.96
C PRO A 216 48.28 -10.81 -15.40
N VAL A 217 49.20 -10.70 -14.44
CA VAL A 217 50.62 -10.98 -14.67
C VAL A 217 50.71 -12.45 -15.01
N TYR A 218 50.63 -12.78 -16.31
CA TYR A 218 51.02 -14.09 -16.79
C TYR A 218 52.51 -14.27 -16.47
N PRO A 219 52.95 -15.46 -15.99
CA PRO A 219 54.37 -15.75 -15.94
C PRO A 219 54.89 -15.69 -17.37
N GLN A 220 55.82 -14.76 -17.60
CA GLN A 220 56.49 -14.51 -18.86
C GLN A 220 57.07 -15.84 -19.39
N LYS A 221 56.37 -16.49 -20.32
CA LYS A 221 56.87 -17.70 -20.97
C LYS A 221 58.10 -17.31 -21.80
N GLN A 222 59.25 -17.72 -21.29
CA GLN A 222 60.51 -17.99 -21.96
C GLN A 222 61.08 -16.86 -22.83
N GLN A 223 62.17 -16.30 -22.30
CA GLN A 223 63.29 -15.71 -23.03
C GLN A 223 63.54 -16.43 -24.36
N TYR A 224 63.23 -15.77 -25.48
CA TYR A 224 63.85 -16.13 -26.75
C TYR A 224 65.17 -15.38 -26.84
N ALA A 225 66.23 -16.18 -26.80
CA ALA A 225 67.62 -15.76 -26.93
C ALA A 225 67.86 -15.02 -28.25
N TYR A 226 68.59 -13.91 -28.17
CA TYR A 226 69.15 -13.18 -29.30
C TYR A 226 70.02 -14.11 -30.17
N PRO A 227 69.85 -14.13 -31.52
CA PRO A 227 70.88 -14.67 -32.41
C PRO A 227 72.01 -13.64 -32.60
N PRO A 228 73.29 -14.06 -32.75
CA PRO A 228 74.42 -13.16 -32.98
C PRO A 228 74.36 -12.48 -34.37
N PRO A 229 75.09 -11.36 -34.59
CA PRO A 229 75.05 -10.62 -35.83
C PRO A 229 75.79 -11.37 -36.95
N GLY A 230 75.14 -11.54 -38.12
CA GLY A 230 75.86 -11.88 -39.36
C GLY A 230 75.28 -12.93 -40.30
N TYR A 231 73.97 -13.24 -40.30
CA TYR A 231 73.38 -14.14 -41.31
C TYR A 231 72.10 -13.57 -41.95
N PRO A 232 71.93 -13.65 -43.29
CA PRO A 232 70.79 -13.08 -44.00
C PRO A 232 69.51 -13.90 -43.80
N PRO A 233 68.32 -13.25 -43.76
CA PRO A 233 67.06 -13.92 -43.46
C PRO A 233 66.61 -14.86 -44.59
N GLN A 234 66.47 -16.14 -44.26
CA GLN A 234 65.85 -17.15 -45.11
C GLN A 234 64.33 -16.90 -45.13
N ALA A 235 63.83 -16.44 -46.28
CA ALA A 235 62.41 -16.28 -46.56
C ALA A 235 61.73 -17.65 -46.70
N TYR A 236 60.89 -18.02 -45.75
CA TYR A 236 60.00 -19.18 -45.88
C TYR A 236 58.57 -18.72 -46.20
N PRO A 237 57.93 -19.23 -47.27
CA PRO A 237 56.56 -18.83 -47.65
C PRO A 237 55.49 -19.34 -46.67
N PRO A 238 54.32 -18.67 -46.60
CA PRO A 238 53.30 -18.90 -45.58
C PRO A 238 52.49 -20.19 -45.85
N GLY A 239 52.48 -21.11 -44.88
CA GLY A 239 51.56 -22.24 -44.83
C GLY A 239 50.16 -21.84 -44.34
N PRO A 240 49.11 -22.58 -44.73
CA PRO A 240 47.72 -22.14 -44.61
C PRO A 240 47.24 -22.05 -43.16
N PRO A 241 46.41 -21.06 -42.81
CA PRO A 241 45.91 -20.89 -41.45
C PRO A 241 44.83 -21.94 -41.12
N TYR A 242 45.10 -22.72 -40.06
CA TYR A 242 44.11 -23.53 -39.38
C TYR A 242 43.03 -22.62 -38.78
N TYR A 243 41.85 -22.61 -39.39
CA TYR A 243 40.64 -22.02 -38.83
C TYR A 243 40.12 -22.94 -37.71
N HIS A 244 40.42 -22.61 -36.46
CA HIS A 244 39.62 -23.08 -35.33
C HIS A 244 38.50 -22.06 -35.08
N GLY A 245 37.28 -22.50 -35.38
CA GLY A 245 36.07 -21.74 -35.11
C GLY A 245 35.79 -21.62 -33.62
N SER A 246 35.53 -20.39 -33.17
CA SER A 246 34.78 -20.12 -31.95
C SER A 246 33.65 -19.16 -32.31
N GLN A 247 32.52 -19.75 -32.68
CA GLN A 247 31.23 -19.10 -32.82
C GLN A 247 30.75 -18.67 -31.43
N TYR A 248 31.02 -17.43 -31.06
CA TYR A 248 30.26 -16.72 -30.03
C TYR A 248 29.62 -15.52 -30.72
N GLY A 249 28.29 -15.56 -30.84
CA GLY A 249 27.49 -14.53 -31.49
C GLY A 249 27.53 -13.20 -30.72
N PRO A 250 27.33 -12.08 -31.43
CA PRO A 250 27.35 -10.76 -30.81
C PRO A 250 26.08 -10.53 -29.98
N TYR A 251 26.27 -10.09 -28.74
CA TYR A 251 25.19 -9.57 -27.90
C TYR A 251 24.66 -8.25 -28.46
N ASN A 252 23.33 -8.15 -28.44
CA ASN A 252 22.48 -7.04 -28.82
C ASN A 252 22.83 -5.71 -28.15
N TYR A 253 22.53 -4.62 -28.88
CA TYR A 253 22.05 -3.36 -28.29
C TYR A 253 20.54 -3.44 -28.06
#